data_AF-A0A6N8V1E9-F1
#
_entry.id   AF-A0A6N8V1E9-F1
#
_cell.length_a   1.000
_cell.length_b   1.000
_cell.length_c   1.000
_cell.angle_alpha   90.00
_cell.angle_beta   90.00
_cell.angle_gamma   90.00
#
_symmetry.space_group_name_H-M   'P 1'
#
loop_
_entity.id
_entity.type
_entity.pdbx_description
1 polymer ?
#
loop_
_entity_poly.entity_id
_entity_poly.type
_entity_poly.pdbx_seq_one_letter_code
_entity_poly.pdbx_strand_id
1 'polypeptide(L)'
;MRGDASRVRAKVCGVMSPGDAGAVASAGADYLGVILSPGFSRSVALARAGGIYAAAPAKRVGVFVDADARHVAAVARELELDVVQLSGREPAGAVTEVAAAGPWRVWKTVHAKTGVPMAESAGPYAGAAHGILLDAWDPSLPGGTGRTFEWAGVGREVREAIGSATFIAAGGMTPENAGAAVAALSPDVLDVSSGVESTPGAKDPERVRAFVEAVRRAGAGG
;
A
#
# COMPACT_ATOMS: atom_id res chain seq x y z
N MET A 1 3.13 2.61 -28.23
CA MET A 1 2.29 3.22 -27.18
C MET A 1 3.10 3.27 -25.89
N ARG A 2 3.67 4.44 -25.54
CA ARG A 2 4.26 4.68 -24.22
C ARG A 2 3.16 5.32 -23.37
N GLY A 3 2.42 4.53 -22.62
CA GLY A 3 1.30 5.02 -21.80
C GLY A 3 1.45 4.50 -20.38
N ASP A 4 1.34 5.39 -19.40
CA ASP A 4 1.19 5.15 -17.95
C ASP A 4 2.45 4.80 -17.11
N ALA A 5 3.64 4.66 -17.70
CA ALA A 5 4.85 4.30 -16.93
C ALA A 5 5.54 5.47 -16.17
N SER A 6 5.05 6.71 -16.29
CA SER A 6 5.75 7.91 -15.80
C SER A 6 5.09 8.63 -14.62
N ARG A 7 4.01 8.08 -14.05
CA ARG A 7 3.24 8.73 -12.99
C ARG A 7 3.27 7.89 -11.71
N VAL A 8 3.57 8.52 -10.57
CA VAL A 8 3.36 7.92 -9.25
C VAL A 8 1.86 7.71 -9.01
N ARG A 9 1.49 6.49 -8.62
CA ARG A 9 0.10 6.10 -8.36
C ARG A 9 -0.29 6.30 -6.90
N ALA A 10 -1.56 6.57 -6.64
CA ALA A 10 -2.08 6.74 -5.28
C ALA A 10 -2.90 5.52 -4.85
N LYS A 11 -2.64 5.01 -3.63
CA LYS A 11 -3.48 4.03 -2.96
C LYS A 11 -4.10 4.63 -1.71
N VAL A 12 -5.40 4.37 -1.51
CA VAL A 12 -6.11 4.68 -0.26
C VAL A 12 -6.47 3.36 0.42
N CYS A 13 -5.90 3.12 1.59
CA CYS A 13 -6.05 1.89 2.36
C CYS A 13 -7.04 2.04 3.53
N GLY A 14 -7.55 0.93 4.05
CA GLY A 14 -8.46 0.92 5.21
C GLY A 14 -9.83 1.53 4.89
N VAL A 15 -10.33 1.31 3.67
CA VAL A 15 -11.67 1.74 3.25
C VAL A 15 -12.71 0.80 3.86
N MET A 16 -13.68 1.34 4.59
CA MET A 16 -14.60 0.55 5.41
C MET A 16 -16.06 0.59 4.95
N SER A 17 -16.41 1.52 4.07
CA SER A 17 -17.77 1.71 3.57
C SER A 17 -17.82 2.07 2.07
N PRO A 18 -18.97 1.87 1.40
CA PRO A 18 -19.18 2.38 0.04
C PRO A 18 -19.08 3.90 -0.06
N GLY A 19 -19.39 4.64 1.01
CA GLY A 19 -19.23 6.11 1.05
C GLY A 19 -17.75 6.51 0.98
N ASP A 20 -16.90 5.85 1.76
CA ASP A 20 -15.45 6.03 1.69
C ASP A 20 -14.92 5.69 0.29
N ALA A 21 -15.39 4.59 -0.30
CA ALA A 21 -15.04 4.19 -1.66
C ALA A 21 -15.45 5.26 -2.69
N GLY A 22 -16.60 5.91 -2.50
CA GLY A 22 -17.04 7.04 -3.32
C GLY A 22 -16.06 8.23 -3.27
N ALA A 23 -15.47 8.50 -2.10
CA ALA A 23 -14.41 9.51 -1.97
C ALA A 23 -13.14 9.12 -2.74
N VAL A 24 -12.73 7.85 -2.64
CA VAL A 24 -11.60 7.29 -3.39
C VAL A 24 -11.83 7.40 -4.91
N ALA A 25 -13.04 7.06 -5.36
CA ALA A 25 -13.45 7.16 -6.76
C ALA A 25 -13.42 8.61 -7.27
N SER A 26 -13.99 9.53 -6.49
CA SER A 26 -14.09 10.96 -6.87
C SER A 26 -12.72 11.63 -6.94
N ALA A 27 -11.78 11.25 -6.07
CA ALA A 27 -10.39 11.71 -6.15
C ALA A 27 -9.62 11.08 -7.32
N GLY A 28 -10.09 9.94 -7.83
CA GLY A 28 -9.43 9.15 -8.87
C GLY A 28 -8.15 8.46 -8.37
N ALA A 29 -8.16 7.95 -7.13
CA ALA A 29 -7.05 7.11 -6.67
C ALA A 29 -6.95 5.83 -7.53
N ASP A 30 -5.74 5.33 -7.70
CA ASP A 30 -5.46 4.18 -8.56
C ASP A 30 -5.82 2.85 -7.90
N TYR A 31 -5.71 2.78 -6.56
CA TYR A 31 -5.95 1.59 -5.77
C TYR A 31 -6.82 1.89 -4.54
N LEU A 32 -7.73 0.96 -4.26
CA LEU A 32 -8.59 0.96 -3.07
C LEU A 32 -8.26 -0.27 -2.22
N GLY A 33 -7.78 -0.04 -0.99
CA GLY A 33 -7.41 -1.08 -0.04
C GLY A 33 -8.46 -1.34 1.04
N VAL A 34 -8.86 -2.60 1.21
CA VAL A 34 -9.72 -3.07 2.29
C VAL A 34 -8.97 -4.10 3.13
N ILE A 35 -9.04 -3.97 4.46
CA ILE A 35 -8.43 -4.95 5.38
C ILE A 35 -9.42 -6.09 5.60
N LEU A 36 -9.06 -7.28 5.10
CA LEU A 36 -9.93 -8.46 5.09
C LEU A 36 -9.57 -9.46 6.21
N SER A 37 -8.43 -9.26 6.88
CA SER A 37 -8.12 -9.98 8.12
C SER A 37 -8.88 -9.40 9.31
N PRO A 38 -9.45 -10.25 10.19
CA PRO A 38 -10.15 -9.81 11.39
C PRO A 38 -9.18 -9.31 12.47
N GLY A 39 -9.70 -8.62 13.49
CA GLY A 39 -8.94 -8.23 14.70
C GLY A 39 -8.26 -6.86 14.63
N PHE A 40 -8.35 -6.15 13.51
CA PHE A 40 -7.84 -4.79 13.33
C PHE A 40 -8.98 -3.76 13.35
N SER A 41 -8.69 -2.53 13.78
CA SER A 41 -9.68 -1.45 13.88
C SER A 41 -10.38 -1.12 12.56
N ARG A 42 -9.72 -1.41 11.42
CA ARG A 42 -10.24 -1.16 10.07
C ARG A 42 -10.62 -2.44 9.32
N SER A 43 -10.84 -3.54 10.04
CA SER A 43 -11.24 -4.82 9.43
C SER A 43 -12.65 -4.73 8.84
N VAL A 44 -12.84 -5.32 7.67
CA VAL A 44 -14.15 -5.44 7.00
C VAL A 44 -14.49 -6.91 6.82
N ALA A 45 -15.70 -7.29 7.24
CA ALA A 45 -16.23 -8.62 6.97
C ALA A 45 -16.39 -8.85 5.46
N LEU A 46 -16.01 -10.04 5.00
CA LEU A 46 -16.04 -10.45 3.59
C LEU A 46 -17.38 -10.11 2.90
N ALA A 47 -18.50 -10.42 3.55
CA ALA A 47 -19.85 -10.15 3.04
C ALA A 47 -20.14 -8.67 2.71
N ARG A 48 -19.37 -7.72 3.28
CA ARG A 48 -19.50 -6.29 2.99
C ARG A 48 -18.49 -5.78 1.96
N ALA A 49 -17.37 -6.49 1.77
CA ALA A 49 -16.25 -6.01 0.97
C ALA A 49 -16.63 -5.81 -0.51
N GLY A 50 -17.45 -6.70 -1.07
CA GLY A 50 -17.94 -6.59 -2.45
C GLY A 50 -18.64 -5.26 -2.73
N GLY A 51 -19.50 -4.79 -1.81
CA GLY A 51 -20.20 -3.51 -1.96
C GLY A 51 -19.27 -2.28 -1.88
N ILE A 52 -18.16 -2.38 -1.15
CA ILE A 52 -17.15 -1.32 -1.08
C ILE A 52 -16.40 -1.24 -2.41
N TYR A 53 -15.92 -2.37 -2.94
CA TYR A 53 -15.20 -2.39 -4.21
C TYR A 53 -16.07 -1.99 -5.40
N ALA A 54 -17.36 -2.34 -5.38
CA ALA A 54 -18.29 -1.95 -6.45
C ALA A 54 -18.52 -0.42 -6.52
N ALA A 55 -18.27 0.31 -5.43
CA ALA A 55 -18.51 1.76 -5.35
C ALA A 55 -17.34 2.61 -5.92
N ALA A 56 -16.25 1.98 -6.38
CA ALA A 56 -15.13 2.68 -7.00
C ALA A 56 -14.54 1.89 -8.18
N PRO A 57 -14.16 2.54 -9.29
CA PRO A 57 -13.48 1.88 -10.42
C PRO A 57 -11.97 1.65 -10.17
N ALA A 58 -11.48 1.93 -8.96
CA ALA A 58 -10.07 1.76 -8.60
C ALA A 58 -9.71 0.28 -8.48
N LYS A 59 -8.41 -0.05 -8.67
CA LYS A 59 -7.94 -1.42 -8.52
C LYS A 59 -8.16 -1.92 -7.09
N ARG A 60 -8.72 -3.13 -6.97
CA ARG A 60 -9.13 -3.74 -5.71
C ARG A 60 -7.93 -4.36 -5.01
N VAL A 61 -7.58 -3.86 -3.83
CA VAL A 61 -6.51 -4.40 -2.99
C VAL A 61 -7.10 -5.01 -1.73
N GLY A 62 -6.92 -6.31 -1.52
CA GLY A 62 -7.28 -6.97 -0.26
C GLY A 62 -6.05 -7.13 0.62
N VAL A 63 -6.12 -6.63 1.86
CA VAL A 63 -5.04 -6.72 2.84
C VAL A 63 -5.29 -7.88 3.80
N PHE A 64 -4.31 -8.78 3.88
CA PHE A 64 -4.33 -9.96 4.74
C PHE A 64 -3.12 -9.93 5.67
N VAL A 65 -3.27 -10.50 6.86
CA VAL A 65 -2.24 -10.62 7.88
C VAL A 65 -2.21 -12.08 8.33
N ASP A 66 -1.10 -12.76 8.04
CA ASP A 66 -0.81 -14.13 8.48
C ASP A 66 -1.93 -15.14 8.15
N ALA A 67 -2.64 -14.90 7.04
CA ALA A 67 -3.72 -15.77 6.57
C ALA A 67 -3.17 -16.92 5.71
N ASP A 68 -3.83 -18.07 5.78
CA ASP A 68 -3.52 -19.24 4.94
C ASP A 68 -3.67 -18.93 3.45
N ALA A 69 -2.74 -19.41 2.61
CA ALA A 69 -2.70 -19.10 1.19
C ALA A 69 -3.96 -19.57 0.43
N ARG A 70 -4.56 -20.71 0.81
CA ARG A 70 -5.80 -21.18 0.19
C ARG A 70 -6.98 -20.29 0.54
N HIS A 71 -7.05 -19.83 1.80
CA HIS A 71 -8.06 -18.86 2.22
C HIS A 71 -7.91 -17.54 1.45
N VAL A 72 -6.69 -16.99 1.39
CA VAL A 72 -6.38 -15.76 0.64
C VAL A 72 -6.80 -15.91 -0.82
N ALA A 73 -6.45 -17.02 -1.46
CA ALA A 73 -6.78 -17.26 -2.86
C ALA A 73 -8.28 -17.46 -3.10
N ALA A 74 -9.03 -18.02 -2.14
CA ALA A 74 -10.48 -18.12 -2.24
C ALA A 74 -11.14 -16.74 -2.19
N VAL A 75 -10.76 -15.93 -1.19
CA VAL A 75 -11.26 -14.56 -1.03
C VAL A 75 -10.89 -13.68 -2.22
N ALA A 76 -9.67 -13.80 -2.73
CA ALA A 76 -9.22 -13.01 -3.87
C ALA A 76 -10.00 -13.30 -5.16
N ARG A 77 -10.43 -14.54 -5.38
CA ARG A 77 -11.34 -14.90 -6.48
C ARG A 77 -12.74 -14.36 -6.26
N GLU A 78 -13.29 -14.55 -5.06
CA GLU A 78 -14.65 -14.12 -4.72
C GLU A 78 -14.85 -12.62 -4.90
N LEU A 79 -13.86 -11.82 -4.49
CA LEU A 79 -13.90 -10.35 -4.57
C LEU A 79 -13.27 -9.79 -5.85
N GLU A 80 -12.78 -10.67 -6.73
CA GLU A 80 -12.05 -10.34 -7.96
C GLU A 80 -10.92 -9.31 -7.71
N LEU A 81 -10.06 -9.60 -6.72
CA LEU A 81 -9.00 -8.68 -6.35
C LEU A 81 -7.95 -8.55 -7.46
N ASP A 82 -7.54 -7.32 -7.76
CA ASP A 82 -6.38 -7.04 -8.62
C ASP A 82 -5.06 -7.30 -7.90
N VAL A 83 -5.06 -7.05 -6.58
CA VAL A 83 -3.88 -7.15 -5.73
C VAL A 83 -4.23 -7.80 -4.39
N VAL A 84 -3.41 -8.77 -4.00
CA VAL A 84 -3.36 -9.30 -2.64
C VAL A 84 -2.17 -8.67 -1.92
N GLN A 85 -2.42 -7.96 -0.82
CA GLN A 85 -1.39 -7.38 0.04
C GLN A 85 -1.22 -8.23 1.30
N LEU A 86 -0.06 -8.85 1.46
CA LEU A 86 0.33 -9.65 2.63
C LEU A 86 1.10 -8.76 3.62
N SER A 87 0.51 -8.52 4.78
CA SER A 87 0.95 -7.48 5.72
C SER A 87 1.39 -8.00 7.08
N GLY A 88 1.45 -9.31 7.26
CA GLY A 88 1.97 -9.98 8.46
C GLY A 88 3.45 -10.35 8.36
N ARG A 89 3.76 -11.53 8.89
CA ARG A 89 5.10 -12.14 8.96
C ARG A 89 5.25 -13.29 7.95
N GLU A 90 4.46 -13.25 6.88
CA GLU A 90 4.44 -14.30 5.87
C GLU A 90 5.85 -14.47 5.25
N PRO A 91 6.44 -15.68 5.24
CA PRO A 91 7.74 -15.90 4.63
C PRO A 91 7.64 -15.80 3.10
N ALA A 92 8.78 -15.60 2.42
CA ALA A 92 8.83 -15.49 0.96
C ALA A 92 8.17 -16.68 0.23
N GLY A 93 8.29 -17.89 0.79
CA GLY A 93 7.61 -19.08 0.25
C GLY A 93 6.08 -18.95 0.21
N ALA A 94 5.48 -18.40 1.27
CA ALA A 94 4.03 -18.16 1.31
C ALA A 94 3.60 -17.07 0.32
N VAL A 95 4.44 -16.05 0.11
CA VAL A 95 4.22 -15.01 -0.91
C VAL A 95 4.16 -15.65 -2.30
N THR A 96 5.12 -16.52 -2.62
CA THR A 96 5.18 -17.24 -3.89
C THR A 96 3.99 -18.19 -4.06
N GLU A 97 3.56 -18.87 -3.00
CA GLU A 97 2.37 -19.74 -3.03
C GLU A 97 1.10 -18.96 -3.38
N VAL A 98 0.88 -17.81 -2.74
CA VAL A 98 -0.26 -16.92 -3.04
C VAL A 98 -0.17 -16.35 -4.45
N ALA A 99 1.04 -16.03 -4.94
CA ALA A 99 1.27 -15.54 -6.30
C ALA A 99 0.96 -16.59 -7.36
N ALA A 100 1.30 -17.86 -7.11
CA ALA A 100 1.01 -18.97 -8.02
C ALA A 100 -0.49 -19.36 -8.04
N ALA A 101 -1.25 -18.96 -7.02
CA ALA A 101 -2.63 -19.39 -6.84
C ALA A 101 -3.65 -18.62 -7.70
N GLY A 102 -3.29 -17.54 -8.39
CA GLY A 102 -4.26 -16.77 -9.19
C GLY A 102 -3.65 -15.67 -10.05
N PRO A 103 -4.48 -14.95 -10.82
CA PRO A 103 -4.02 -13.93 -11.76
C PRO A 103 -3.74 -12.56 -11.13
N TRP A 104 -3.98 -12.41 -9.81
CA TRP A 104 -3.71 -11.17 -9.09
C TRP A 104 -2.22 -10.93 -8.91
N ARG A 105 -1.86 -9.68 -8.65
CA ARG A 105 -0.51 -9.35 -8.16
C ARG A 105 -0.44 -9.55 -6.65
N VAL A 106 0.75 -9.82 -6.15
CA VAL A 106 1.01 -9.96 -4.71
C VAL A 106 1.96 -8.87 -4.25
N TRP A 107 1.53 -8.10 -3.28
CA TRP A 107 2.36 -7.11 -2.58
C TRP A 107 2.70 -7.59 -1.19
N LYS A 108 3.96 -7.44 -0.77
CA LYS A 108 4.39 -7.74 0.60
C LYS A 108 4.66 -6.45 1.35
N THR A 109 4.01 -6.25 2.50
CA THR A 109 4.40 -5.21 3.46
C THR A 109 5.63 -5.64 4.23
N VAL A 110 6.60 -4.75 4.32
CA VAL A 110 7.79 -4.81 5.17
C VAL A 110 7.70 -3.64 6.15
N HIS A 111 7.59 -3.97 7.43
CA HIS A 111 7.53 -3.00 8.52
C HIS A 111 8.94 -2.57 8.91
N ALA A 112 9.14 -1.29 9.22
CA ALA A 112 10.41 -0.82 9.76
C ALA A 112 10.76 -1.52 11.08
N LYS A 113 12.03 -1.90 11.21
CA LYS A 113 12.59 -2.47 12.42
C LYS A 113 13.74 -1.59 12.89
N THR A 114 13.73 -1.25 14.17
CA THR A 114 14.80 -0.46 14.78
C THR A 114 16.15 -1.13 14.54
N GLY A 115 17.11 -0.37 14.01
CA GLY A 115 18.47 -0.85 13.76
C GLY A 115 18.67 -1.74 12.54
N VAL A 116 17.62 -1.98 11.74
CA VAL A 116 17.72 -2.80 10.51
C VAL A 116 17.37 -1.94 9.29
N PRO A 117 18.27 -1.83 8.29
CA PRO A 117 17.97 -1.15 7.04
C PRO A 117 16.74 -1.76 6.33
N MET A 118 15.91 -0.90 5.73
CA MET A 118 14.70 -1.36 5.00
C MET A 118 15.06 -2.27 3.83
N ALA A 119 16.15 -1.98 3.12
CA ALA A 119 16.65 -2.78 2.02
C ALA A 119 16.95 -4.23 2.44
N GLU A 120 17.55 -4.43 3.62
CA GLU A 120 17.83 -5.75 4.18
C GLU A 120 16.53 -6.50 4.52
N SER A 121 15.54 -5.79 5.07
CA SER A 121 14.24 -6.39 5.38
C SER A 121 13.40 -6.73 4.13
N ALA A 122 13.63 -6.01 3.03
CA ALA A 122 12.93 -6.19 1.76
C ALA A 122 13.55 -7.27 0.85
N GLY A 123 14.88 -7.40 0.87
CA GLY A 123 15.65 -8.32 0.02
C GLY A 123 15.12 -9.76 -0.03
N PRO A 124 14.71 -10.40 1.08
CA PRO A 124 14.18 -11.77 1.07
C PRO A 124 12.94 -11.97 0.20
N TYR A 125 12.21 -10.90 -0.14
CA TYR A 125 11.00 -10.95 -0.96
C TYR A 125 11.24 -10.54 -2.42
N ALA A 126 12.47 -10.16 -2.77
CA ALA A 126 12.85 -9.86 -4.14
C ALA A 126 12.61 -11.11 -5.02
N GLY A 127 11.86 -10.93 -6.11
CA GLY A 127 11.46 -12.02 -7.00
C GLY A 127 10.30 -12.90 -6.51
N ALA A 128 9.95 -12.86 -5.21
CA ALA A 128 8.77 -13.55 -4.67
C ALA A 128 7.50 -12.69 -4.78
N ALA A 129 7.61 -11.38 -4.50
CA ALA A 129 6.50 -10.44 -4.58
C ALA A 129 6.54 -9.61 -5.87
N HIS A 130 5.37 -9.26 -6.39
CA HIS A 130 5.23 -8.33 -7.51
C HIS A 130 5.41 -6.86 -7.07
N GLY A 131 5.27 -6.58 -5.78
CA GLY A 131 5.51 -5.28 -5.19
C GLY A 131 5.89 -5.38 -3.71
N ILE A 132 6.69 -4.44 -3.25
CA ILE A 132 7.13 -4.34 -1.86
C ILE A 132 6.63 -3.01 -1.30
N LEU A 133 5.82 -3.10 -0.24
CA LEU A 133 5.31 -1.96 0.50
C LEU A 133 6.16 -1.75 1.74
N LEU A 134 6.73 -0.56 1.90
CA LEU A 134 7.46 -0.19 3.08
C LEU A 134 6.57 0.61 4.02
N ASP A 135 6.20 0.00 5.14
CA ASP A 135 5.46 0.65 6.23
C ASP A 135 6.48 1.11 7.28
N ALA A 136 7.11 2.24 6.98
CA ALA A 136 8.33 2.67 7.66
C ALA A 136 8.24 4.05 8.29
N TRP A 137 7.15 4.77 8.06
CA TRP A 137 7.05 6.17 8.46
C TRP A 137 6.15 6.37 9.65
N ASP A 138 6.81 6.34 10.81
CA ASP A 138 6.31 6.92 12.03
C ASP A 138 7.36 7.92 12.55
N PRO A 139 7.06 9.23 12.62
CA PRO A 139 7.99 10.22 13.16
C PRO A 139 8.38 9.96 14.62
N SER A 140 7.66 9.09 15.33
CA SER A 140 7.97 8.65 16.69
C SER A 140 8.90 7.44 16.77
N LEU A 141 9.16 6.73 15.67
CA LEU A 141 10.09 5.60 15.65
C LEU A 141 11.53 6.09 15.36
N PRO A 142 12.52 5.73 16.19
CA PRO A 142 13.90 6.06 15.91
C PRO A 142 14.36 5.32 14.65
N GLY A 143 14.94 6.05 13.69
CA GLY A 143 15.66 5.43 12.58
C GLY A 143 16.80 4.55 13.10
N GLY A 144 17.33 3.65 12.27
CA GLY A 144 18.44 2.75 12.64
C GLY A 144 19.70 3.44 13.19
N THR A 145 19.76 4.79 13.11
CA THR A 145 20.83 5.65 13.63
C THR A 145 20.40 6.57 14.77
N GLY A 146 19.22 6.40 15.37
CA GLY A 146 18.71 7.26 16.47
C GLY A 146 18.32 8.69 16.05
N ARG A 147 18.18 8.94 14.74
CA ARG A 147 17.67 10.21 14.19
C ARG A 147 16.26 9.97 13.61
N THR A 148 15.44 11.00 13.57
CA THR A 148 14.22 11.05 12.75
C THR A 148 14.51 10.46 11.37
N PHE A 149 13.64 9.60 10.88
CA PHE A 149 13.85 8.82 9.66
C PHE A 149 13.97 9.77 8.44
N GLU A 150 15.20 10.13 8.07
CA GLU A 150 15.50 10.92 6.88
C GLU A 150 15.20 10.07 5.62
N TRP A 151 14.36 10.58 4.72
CA TRP A 151 14.02 9.91 3.46
C TRP A 151 15.21 9.76 2.50
N ALA A 152 16.27 10.54 2.73
CA ALA A 152 17.44 10.58 1.88
C ALA A 152 18.11 9.21 1.76
N GLY A 153 18.27 8.72 0.53
CA GLY A 153 18.96 7.46 0.22
C GLY A 153 18.09 6.20 0.31
N VAL A 154 17.06 6.19 1.16
CA VAL A 154 16.20 5.03 1.40
C VAL A 154 15.54 4.52 0.11
N GLY A 155 14.99 5.43 -0.71
CA GLY A 155 14.35 5.04 -1.97
C GLY A 155 15.29 4.30 -2.92
N ARG A 156 16.55 4.74 -3.01
CA ARG A 156 17.56 4.11 -3.86
C ARG A 156 17.98 2.74 -3.32
N GLU A 157 18.30 2.63 -2.04
CA GLU A 157 18.70 1.35 -1.42
C GLU A 157 17.61 0.29 -1.58
N VAL A 158 16.36 0.69 -1.38
CA VAL A 158 15.20 -0.20 -1.54
C VAL A 158 15.04 -0.62 -2.99
N ARG A 159 15.15 0.31 -3.93
CA ARG A 159 15.07 0.02 -5.37
C ARG A 159 16.13 -1.00 -5.79
N GLU A 160 17.36 -0.84 -5.31
CA GLU A 160 18.46 -1.79 -5.55
C GLU A 160 18.13 -3.17 -4.97
N ALA A 161 17.55 -3.24 -3.76
CA ALA A 161 17.22 -4.50 -3.09
C ALA A 161 16.04 -5.26 -3.71
N ILE A 162 15.00 -4.58 -4.20
CA ILE A 162 13.78 -5.22 -4.69
C ILE A 162 13.76 -5.43 -6.22
N GLY A 163 14.76 -4.88 -6.92
CA GLY A 163 14.89 -4.99 -8.37
C GLY A 163 13.72 -4.37 -9.13
N SER A 164 13.04 -5.17 -9.97
CA SER A 164 11.92 -4.71 -10.81
C SER A 164 10.55 -4.73 -10.12
N ALA A 165 10.49 -5.14 -8.85
CA ALA A 165 9.24 -5.13 -8.09
C ALA A 165 8.70 -3.69 -7.95
N THR A 166 7.38 -3.55 -7.92
CA THR A 166 6.74 -2.26 -7.65
C THR A 166 7.14 -1.78 -6.26
N PHE A 167 7.73 -0.59 -6.14
CA PHE A 167 8.01 0.05 -4.86
C PHE A 167 6.78 0.83 -4.38
N ILE A 168 6.24 0.46 -3.22
CA ILE A 168 5.15 1.18 -2.55
C ILE A 168 5.68 1.80 -1.24
N ALA A 169 5.47 3.09 -1.05
CA ALA A 169 5.81 3.79 0.19
C ALA A 169 4.55 4.07 1.02
N ALA A 170 4.59 3.78 2.32
CA ALA A 170 3.49 3.92 3.26
C ALA A 170 3.98 4.33 4.66
N GLY A 171 3.07 4.46 5.61
CA GLY A 171 3.34 4.87 6.99
C GLY A 171 3.27 6.39 7.13
N GLY A 172 2.44 6.90 8.04
CA GLY A 172 2.40 8.34 8.37
C GLY A 172 2.13 9.31 7.21
N MET A 173 1.72 8.83 6.03
CA MET A 173 1.49 9.67 4.86
C MET A 173 0.27 10.57 5.07
N THR A 174 0.38 11.82 4.67
CA THR A 174 -0.68 12.84 4.72
C THR A 174 -0.65 13.68 3.43
N PRO A 175 -1.70 14.45 3.11
CA PRO A 175 -1.68 15.38 1.98
C PRO A 175 -0.48 16.35 2.00
N GLU A 176 -0.06 16.78 3.19
CA GLU A 176 0.99 17.77 3.40
C GLU A 176 2.38 17.20 3.12
N ASN A 177 2.62 15.93 3.46
CA ASN A 177 3.94 15.30 3.32
C ASN A 177 4.09 14.46 2.04
N ALA A 178 3.00 14.15 1.34
CA ALA A 178 2.98 13.27 0.18
C ALA A 178 3.94 13.71 -0.94
N GLY A 179 3.97 15.01 -1.27
CA GLY A 179 4.81 15.52 -2.36
C GLY A 179 6.30 15.37 -2.06
N ALA A 180 6.70 15.67 -0.83
CA ALA A 180 8.08 15.51 -0.40
C ALA A 180 8.46 14.02 -0.29
N ALA A 181 7.53 13.14 0.09
CA ALA A 181 7.75 11.69 0.14
C ALA A 181 8.03 11.14 -1.26
N VAL A 182 7.24 11.57 -2.25
CA VAL A 182 7.46 11.23 -3.66
C VAL A 182 8.84 11.70 -4.13
N ALA A 183 9.21 12.94 -3.86
CA ALA A 183 10.49 13.49 -4.30
C ALA A 183 11.68 12.74 -3.70
N ALA A 184 11.62 12.40 -2.41
CA ALA A 184 12.75 11.78 -1.72
C ALA A 184 12.86 10.27 -1.97
N LEU A 185 11.74 9.57 -2.09
CA LEU A 185 11.71 8.10 -2.21
C LEU A 185 11.57 7.63 -3.65
N SER A 186 11.02 8.45 -4.55
CA SER A 186 10.68 8.06 -5.93
C SER A 186 9.91 6.72 -6.01
N PRO A 187 8.79 6.55 -5.27
CA PRO A 187 8.04 5.29 -5.28
C PRO A 187 7.17 5.15 -6.54
N ASP A 188 6.76 3.93 -6.86
CA ASP A 188 5.80 3.69 -7.94
C ASP A 188 4.35 3.84 -7.49
N VAL A 189 4.11 3.71 -6.18
CA VAL A 189 2.83 3.91 -5.51
C VAL A 189 3.06 4.59 -4.15
N LEU A 190 2.29 5.62 -3.83
CA LEU A 190 2.20 6.15 -2.46
C LEU A 190 0.88 5.68 -1.82
N ASP A 191 0.98 5.07 -0.64
CA ASP A 191 -0.15 4.52 0.10
C ASP A 191 -0.47 5.36 1.34
N VAL A 192 -1.75 5.68 1.53
CA VAL A 192 -2.24 6.39 2.71
C VAL A 192 -3.39 5.65 3.37
N SER A 193 -3.42 5.66 4.70
CA SER A 193 -4.52 5.12 5.49
C SER A 193 -5.10 6.19 6.42
N SER A 194 -4.52 6.37 7.60
CA SER A 194 -5.04 7.28 8.65
C SER A 194 -4.88 8.77 8.32
N GLY A 195 -3.88 9.17 7.53
CA GLY A 195 -3.64 10.59 7.22
C GLY A 195 -4.73 11.25 6.35
N VAL A 196 -5.70 10.48 5.86
CA VAL A 196 -6.87 10.99 5.13
C VAL A 196 -8.19 10.63 5.81
N GLU A 197 -8.15 10.31 7.11
CA GLU A 197 -9.34 10.04 7.91
C GLU A 197 -9.79 11.30 8.67
N SER A 198 -11.10 11.46 8.85
CA SER A 198 -11.69 12.46 9.75
C SER A 198 -11.75 11.91 11.19
N THR A 199 -12.07 10.63 11.32
CA THR A 199 -12.00 9.82 12.54
C THR A 199 -11.51 8.41 12.17
N PRO A 200 -10.96 7.62 13.11
CA PRO A 200 -10.44 6.29 12.80
C PRO A 200 -11.45 5.42 12.02
N GLY A 201 -11.09 5.07 10.78
CA GLY A 201 -11.93 4.25 9.89
C GLY A 201 -12.95 5.00 9.02
N ALA A 202 -13.04 6.33 9.12
CA ALA A 202 -13.89 7.16 8.26
C ALA A 202 -13.03 8.08 7.37
N LYS A 203 -13.09 7.88 6.05
CA LYS A 203 -12.30 8.68 5.11
C LYS A 203 -12.91 10.07 4.94
N ASP A 204 -12.06 11.08 4.96
CA ASP A 204 -12.45 12.46 4.68
C ASP A 204 -12.30 12.73 3.16
N PRO A 205 -13.38 13.06 2.43
CA PRO A 205 -13.32 13.25 0.99
C PRO A 205 -12.34 14.36 0.55
N GLU A 206 -12.19 15.40 1.37
CA GLU A 206 -11.29 16.50 1.03
C GLU A 206 -9.83 16.12 1.22
N ARG A 207 -9.51 15.41 2.31
CA ARG A 207 -8.15 14.91 2.56
C ARG A 207 -7.75 13.85 1.53
N VAL A 208 -8.66 12.95 1.17
CA VAL A 208 -8.41 11.95 0.11
C VAL A 208 -8.08 12.65 -1.21
N ARG A 209 -8.87 13.65 -1.61
CA ARG A 209 -8.62 14.43 -2.82
C ARG A 209 -7.27 15.15 -2.77
N ALA A 210 -7.00 15.86 -1.66
CA ALA A 210 -5.76 16.61 -1.48
C ALA A 210 -4.53 15.69 -1.55
N PHE A 211 -4.60 14.49 -0.97
CA PHE A 211 -3.53 13.49 -1.07
C PHE A 211 -3.29 13.04 -2.51
N VAL A 212 -4.35 12.65 -3.23
CA VAL A 212 -4.22 12.17 -4.63
C VAL A 212 -3.68 13.28 -5.54
N GLU A 213 -4.12 14.52 -5.35
CA GLU A 213 -3.57 15.67 -6.07
C GLU A 213 -2.09 15.93 -5.75
N ALA A 214 -1.69 15.82 -4.48
CA ALA A 214 -0.30 15.99 -4.07
C ALA A 214 0.61 14.94 -4.72
N VAL A 215 0.18 13.66 -4.74
CA VAL A 215 0.91 12.57 -5.42
C VAL A 215 1.06 12.83 -6.91
N ARG A 216 -0.03 13.23 -7.58
CA ARG A 216 -0.01 13.51 -9.03
C ARG A 216 0.88 14.69 -9.38
N ARG A 217 0.81 15.79 -8.62
CA ARG A 217 1.67 16.96 -8.86
C ARG A 217 3.14 16.62 -8.72
N ALA A 218 3.51 15.87 -7.69
CA ALA A 218 4.90 15.47 -7.47
C ALA A 218 5.41 14.49 -8.54
N GLY A 219 4.56 13.58 -9.03
CA GLY A 219 4.90 12.66 -10.10
C GLY A 219 4.97 13.28 -11.50
N ALA A 220 4.43 14.49 -11.71
CA ALA A 220 4.46 15.18 -13.00
C ALA A 220 5.66 16.12 -13.17
N GLY A 221 6.43 16.39 -12.11
CA GLY A 221 7.56 17.33 -12.09
C GLY A 221 8.95 16.70 -12.24
N GLY A 222 9.02 15.46 -12.72
CA GLY A 222 10.26 14.71 -12.96
C GLY A 222 10.63 14.60 -14.43
#